data_AF-A0A1I4M740-F1
#
_entry.id   AF-A0A1I4M740-F1
#
_cell.length_a   1.000
_cell.length_b   1.000
_cell.length_c   1.000
_cell.angle_alpha   90.00
_cell.angle_beta   90.00
_cell.angle_gamma   90.00
#
_symmetry.space_group_name_H-M   'P 1'
#
loop_
_entity.id
_entity.type
_entity.pdbx_description
1 polymer ?
#
loop_
_entity_poly.entity_id
_entity_poly.type
_entity_poly.pdbx_seq_one_letter_code
_entity_poly.pdbx_strand_id
1 'polypeptide(L)'
;MFLKSKSGRKVKLPTPEEEAAISAGIVSDPDTYELSDSEFKQLKRVGRPLAATTKKRITIRLSREVVDSFRASGAGWQTRMDEALKEWLKIHEKTN
;
A
#
# COMPACT_ATOMS: atom_id res chain seq x y z
N MET A 1 -7.59 23.46 -18.00
CA MET A 1 -8.78 22.96 -17.23
C MET A 1 -8.33 22.43 -15.86
N PHE A 2 -9.19 22.24 -14.86
CA PHE A 2 -8.78 21.65 -13.56
C PHE A 2 -9.32 20.23 -13.39
N LEU A 3 -8.45 19.27 -13.04
CA LEU A 3 -8.83 17.91 -12.64
C LEU A 3 -8.80 17.78 -11.12
N LYS A 4 -9.76 17.04 -10.53
CA LYS A 4 -9.68 16.61 -9.13
C LYS A 4 -9.18 15.16 -9.05
N SER A 5 -8.13 14.92 -8.27
CA SER A 5 -7.66 13.56 -7.98
C SER A 5 -8.61 12.84 -7.01
N LYS A 6 -8.49 11.50 -6.89
CA LYS A 6 -9.20 10.69 -5.88
C LYS A 6 -8.91 11.14 -4.43
N SER A 7 -7.78 11.80 -4.18
CA SER A 7 -7.41 12.38 -2.89
C SER A 7 -7.89 13.83 -2.70
N GLY A 8 -8.67 14.38 -3.65
CA GLY A 8 -9.22 15.74 -3.58
C GLY A 8 -8.26 16.85 -4.06
N ARG A 9 -7.05 16.52 -4.51
CA ARG A 9 -6.08 17.50 -5.01
C ARG A 9 -6.55 18.07 -6.35
N LYS A 10 -6.59 19.40 -6.47
CA LYS A 10 -6.85 20.10 -7.73
C LYS A 10 -5.55 20.23 -8.53
N VAL A 11 -5.55 19.74 -9.76
CA VAL A 11 -4.41 19.80 -10.69
C VAL A 11 -4.82 20.62 -11.91
N LYS A 12 -4.01 21.62 -12.29
CA LYS A 12 -4.20 22.38 -13.53
C LYS A 12 -3.69 21.52 -14.68
N LEU A 13 -4.58 21.16 -15.60
CA LEU A 13 -4.22 20.56 -16.89
C LEU A 13 -3.74 21.66 -17.83
N PRO A 14 -2.66 21.41 -18.59
CA PRO A 14 -2.24 22.26 -19.69
C PRO A 14 -3.37 22.49 -20.70
N THR A 15 -3.31 23.64 -21.36
CA THR A 15 -4.10 23.94 -22.56
C THR A 15 -3.48 23.26 -23.79
N PRO A 16 -4.22 23.07 -24.90
CA PRO A 16 -3.66 22.47 -26.11
C PRO A 16 -2.42 23.19 -26.66
N GLU A 17 -2.36 24.52 -26.52
CA GLU A 17 -1.18 25.32 -26.89
C GLU A 17 0.02 25.03 -25.97
N GLU A 18 -0.23 24.94 -24.66
CA GLU A 18 0.80 24.56 -23.69
C GLU A 18 1.27 23.10 -23.93
N GLU A 19 0.38 22.16 -24.27
CA GLU A 19 0.74 20.78 -24.63
C GLU A 19 1.62 20.72 -25.89
N ALA A 20 1.29 21.50 -26.92
CA ALA A 20 2.09 21.58 -28.14
C ALA A 20 3.49 22.16 -27.87
N ALA A 21 3.60 23.19 -27.02
CA ALA A 21 4.88 23.75 -26.62
C ALA A 21 5.74 22.75 -25.82
N ILE A 22 5.14 21.97 -24.93
CA ILE A 22 5.83 20.90 -24.19
C ILE A 22 6.33 19.81 -25.15
N SER A 23 5.48 19.35 -26.07
CA SER A 23 5.85 18.33 -27.06
C SER A 23 6.97 18.80 -27.99
N ALA A 24 6.92 20.03 -28.47
CA ALA A 24 7.98 20.61 -29.29
C ALA A 24 9.32 20.68 -28.52
N GLY A 25 9.28 21.03 -27.23
CA GLY A 25 10.45 21.02 -26.36
C GLY A 25 11.08 19.63 -26.25
N ILE A 26 10.26 18.59 -26.02
CA ILE A 26 10.75 17.21 -25.96
C ILE A 26 11.40 16.79 -27.29
N VAL A 27 10.75 17.05 -28.42
CA VAL A 27 11.28 16.69 -29.75
C VAL A 27 12.59 17.41 -30.07
N SER A 28 12.76 18.64 -29.56
CA SER A 28 13.97 19.43 -29.80
C SER A 28 15.19 18.97 -29.02
N ASP A 29 15.00 18.20 -27.95
CA ASP A 29 16.06 17.72 -27.07
C ASP A 29 16.46 16.27 -27.43
N PRO A 30 17.63 16.05 -28.07
CA PRO A 30 18.06 14.72 -28.48
C PRO A 30 18.37 13.78 -27.32
N ASP A 31 18.55 14.29 -26.10
CA ASP A 31 18.80 13.50 -24.90
C ASP A 31 17.52 13.14 -24.13
N THR A 32 16.35 13.66 -24.56
CA THR A 32 15.08 13.31 -23.91
C THR A 32 14.66 11.88 -24.24
N TYR A 33 14.71 11.01 -23.24
CA TYR A 33 14.22 9.64 -23.33
C TYR A 33 12.73 9.56 -23.01
N GLU A 34 11.91 9.28 -24.02
CA GLU A 34 10.49 8.97 -23.85
C GLU A 34 10.27 7.44 -23.76
N LEU A 35 9.74 6.98 -22.63
CA LEU A 35 9.34 5.59 -22.45
C LEU A 35 8.15 5.27 -23.36
N SER A 36 8.29 4.26 -24.22
CA SER A 36 7.16 3.71 -24.94
C SER A 36 6.19 2.98 -23.99
N ASP A 37 4.93 2.83 -24.41
CA ASP A 37 3.94 2.04 -23.66
C ASP A 37 4.39 0.61 -23.37
N SER A 38 5.16 0.03 -24.30
CA SER A 38 5.70 -1.32 -24.18
C SER A 38 6.80 -1.39 -23.13
N GLU A 39 7.72 -0.43 -23.10
CA GLU A 39 8.78 -0.34 -22.09
C GLU A 39 8.20 -0.02 -20.72
N PHE A 40 7.23 0.89 -20.64
CA PHE A 40 6.56 1.26 -19.41
C PHE A 40 5.88 0.05 -18.74
N LYS A 41 5.26 -0.84 -19.52
CA LYS A 41 4.65 -2.08 -19.01
C LYS A 41 5.67 -3.07 -18.46
N GLN A 42 6.92 -3.02 -18.91
CA GLN A 42 7.99 -3.91 -18.44
C GLN A 42 8.62 -3.43 -17.12
N LEU A 43 8.36 -2.18 -16.71
CA LEU A 43 8.88 -1.64 -15.47
C LEU A 43 8.33 -2.41 -14.26
N LYS A 44 9.25 -2.92 -13.43
CA LYS A 44 8.89 -3.54 -12.15
C LYS A 44 8.57 -2.45 -11.13
N ARG A 45 7.55 -2.69 -10.31
CA ARG A 45 7.26 -1.82 -9.15
C ARG A 45 8.46 -1.80 -8.22
N VAL A 46 9.04 -0.62 -8.02
CA VAL A 46 10.10 -0.39 -7.05
C VAL A 46 9.47 -0.27 -5.67
N GLY A 47 9.86 -1.14 -4.73
CA GLY A 47 9.32 -1.17 -3.38
C GLY A 47 9.58 -2.49 -2.66
N ARG A 48 9.24 -2.56 -1.36
CA ARG A 48 9.31 -3.82 -0.61
C ARG A 48 8.44 -4.87 -1.31
N PRO A 49 8.94 -6.11 -1.54
CA PRO A 49 8.14 -7.17 -2.10
C PRO A 49 6.85 -7.35 -1.30
N LEU A 50 5.74 -7.55 -2.00
CA LEU A 50 4.47 -7.86 -1.35
C LEU A 50 4.66 -9.14 -0.53
N ALA A 51 4.26 -9.12 0.74
CA ALA A 51 4.33 -10.31 1.58
C ALA A 51 3.46 -11.42 0.96
N ALA A 52 4.04 -12.60 0.71
CA ALA A 52 3.33 -13.73 0.10
C ALA A 52 2.14 -14.20 0.94
N THR A 53 2.25 -14.06 2.27
CA THR A 53 1.18 -14.33 3.22
C THR A 53 0.94 -13.10 4.08
N THR A 54 -0.31 -12.63 4.10
CA THR A 54 -0.73 -11.49 4.92
C THR A 54 -1.65 -11.97 6.03
N LYS A 55 -1.55 -11.34 7.20
CA LYS A 55 -2.51 -11.58 8.28
C LYS A 55 -3.90 -11.16 7.80
N LYS A 56 -4.91 -12.01 7.98
CA LYS A 56 -6.30 -11.64 7.68
C LYS A 56 -6.80 -10.67 8.75
N ARG A 57 -7.18 -9.46 8.34
CA ARG A 57 -7.85 -8.50 9.23
C ARG A 57 -9.31 -8.91 9.37
N ILE A 58 -9.70 -9.32 10.58
CA ILE A 58 -11.08 -9.68 10.92
C ILE A 58 -11.59 -8.80 12.06
N THR A 59 -12.91 -8.67 12.15
CA THR A 59 -13.59 -8.01 13.28
C THR A 59 -14.12 -9.08 14.22
N ILE A 60 -13.61 -9.14 15.44
CA ILE A 60 -14.07 -10.05 16.50
C ILE A 60 -14.37 -9.26 17.77
N ARG A 61 -15.27 -9.78 18.60
CA ARG A 61 -15.55 -9.25 19.93
C ARG A 61 -14.78 -10.08 20.95
N LEU A 62 -13.98 -9.43 21.79
CA LEU A 62 -13.23 -10.04 22.88
C LEU A 62 -13.68 -9.43 24.20
N SER A 63 -13.51 -10.14 25.31
CA SER A 63 -13.82 -9.58 26.63
C SER A 63 -12.92 -8.38 26.93
N ARG A 64 -13.46 -7.43 27.70
CA ARG A 64 -12.76 -6.18 28.02
C ARG A 64 -11.43 -6.43 28.74
N GLU A 65 -11.45 -7.33 29.73
CA GLU A 65 -10.27 -7.70 30.52
C GLU A 65 -9.11 -8.22 29.65
N VAL A 66 -9.40 -9.01 28.61
CA VAL A 66 -8.39 -9.54 27.69
C VAL A 66 -7.77 -8.39 26.89
N VAL A 67 -8.60 -7.53 26.30
CA VAL A 67 -8.10 -6.41 25.49
C VAL A 67 -7.29 -5.43 26.33
N ASP A 68 -7.77 -5.11 27.53
CA ASP A 68 -7.11 -4.17 28.44
C ASP A 68 -5.77 -4.73 28.92
N SER A 69 -5.70 -6.03 29.25
CA SER A 69 -4.46 -6.70 29.65
C SER A 69 -3.40 -6.68 28.55
N PHE A 70 -3.78 -7.02 27.31
CA PHE A 70 -2.84 -6.94 26.20
C PHE A 70 -2.45 -5.49 25.90
N ARG A 71 -3.38 -4.53 25.88
CA ARG A 71 -3.04 -3.12 25.65
C ARG A 71 -2.06 -2.56 26.68
N ALA A 72 -2.20 -2.95 27.94
CA ALA A 72 -1.28 -2.54 29.01
C ALA A 72 0.17 -2.99 28.76
N SER A 73 0.38 -4.06 27.97
CA SER A 73 1.73 -4.50 27.58
C SER A 73 2.44 -3.55 26.60
N GLY A 74 1.77 -2.50 26.12
CA GLY A 74 2.38 -1.44 25.30
C GLY A 74 2.49 -1.78 23.81
N ALA A 75 3.49 -1.19 23.14
CA ALA A 75 3.69 -1.37 21.70
C ALA A 75 3.81 -2.86 21.32
N GLY A 76 3.16 -3.26 20.23
CA GLY A 76 3.14 -4.65 19.77
C GLY A 76 2.14 -5.56 20.49
N TRP A 77 1.21 -5.03 21.29
CA TRP A 77 0.22 -5.86 22.00
C TRP A 77 -0.62 -6.76 21.08
N GLN A 78 -0.94 -6.31 19.87
CA GLN A 78 -1.66 -7.12 18.88
C GLN A 78 -0.83 -8.31 18.40
N THR A 79 0.50 -8.15 18.28
CA THR A 79 1.42 -9.24 17.94
C THR A 79 1.48 -10.27 19.06
N ARG A 80 1.60 -9.83 20.31
CA ARG A 80 1.57 -10.73 21.48
C ARG A 80 0.23 -11.48 21.59
N MET A 81 -0.88 -10.82 21.29
CA MET A 81 -2.20 -11.48 21.25
C MET A 81 -2.27 -12.54 20.15
N ASP A 82 -1.74 -12.27 18.96
CA ASP A 82 -1.64 -13.25 17.86
C ASP A 82 -0.74 -14.45 18.24
N GLU A 83 0.36 -14.22 18.94
CA GLU A 83 1.26 -15.28 19.45
C GLU A 83 0.57 -16.15 20.50
N ALA A 84 -0.13 -15.55 21.47
CA ALA A 84 -0.88 -16.27 22.48
C ALA A 84 -1.97 -17.17 21.87
N LEU A 85 -2.68 -16.70 20.83
CA LEU A 85 -3.66 -17.50 20.11
C LEU A 85 -3.01 -18.67 19.36
N LYS A 86 -1.84 -18.47 18.76
CA LYS A 86 -1.07 -19.54 18.11
C LYS A 86 -0.58 -20.59 19.10
N GLU A 87 -0.10 -20.16 20.26
CA GLU A 87 0.32 -21.07 21.33
C GLU A 87 -0.86 -21.88 21.86
N TRP A 88 -2.00 -21.23 22.09
CA TRP A 88 -3.23 -21.91 22.47
C TRP A 88 -3.61 -23.00 21.46
N LEU A 89 -3.56 -22.70 20.15
CA LEU A 89 -3.80 -23.69 19.09
C LEU A 89 -2.81 -24.86 19.17
N LYS A 90 -1.50 -24.61 19.29
CA LYS A 90 -0.50 -25.69 19.38
C LYS A 90 -0.72 -26.65 20.55
N ILE A 91 -1.17 -26.12 21.69
CA ILE A 91 -1.43 -26.91 22.90
C ILE A 91 -2.69 -27.77 22.72
N HIS A 92 -3.72 -27.23 22.08
CA HIS A 92 -5.05 -27.85 21.98
C HIS A 92 -5.33 -28.57 20.65
N GLU A 93 -4.46 -28.43 19.65
CA GLU A 93 -4.53 -29.17 18.38
C GLU A 93 -4.27 -30.68 18.57
N LYS A 94 -3.73 -31.12 19.71
CA LYS A 94 -3.49 -32.54 20.01
C LYS A 94 -4.69 -33.29 20.58
N THR A 95 -5.87 -32.67 20.69
CA THR A 95 -7.06 -33.29 21.29
C THR A 95 -8.16 -33.60 20.26
N ASN A 96 -7.83 -33.69 18.97
CA ASN A 96 -8.72 -34.22 17.93
C ASN A 96 -8.05 -35.35 17.15
#